data_AF-A0A9D1ZKX5-F1
#
_entry.id   AF-A0A9D1ZKX5-F1
#
_cell.length_a   1.000
_cell.length_b   1.000
_cell.length_c   1.000
_cell.angle_alpha   90.00
_cell.angle_beta   90.00
_cell.angle_gamma   90.00
#
_symmetry.space_group_name_H-M   'P 1'
#
loop_
_entity.id
_entity.type
_entity.pdbx_description
1 polymer ?
#
loop_
_entity_poly.entity_id
_entity_poly.type
_entity_poly.pdbx_seq_one_letter_code
_entity_poly.pdbx_strand_id
1 'polypeptide(L)'
;CKAIDLVVREGKPGEVYNVGGHNEKTNLEIVKLTIATIHRLMESHPEYRQVLKKKEIGPDGEIDISWINDDLITFVKDRLGHDQRYAIDPTKIREELGWYPETTFEVGIVRTIEWYLNHQDWVEEVTSGDYQKYYERMYKDR
;
A
#
# COMPACT_ATOMS: atom_id res chain seq x y z
N CYS A 1 -4.84 -1.66 -14.90
CA CYS A 1 -4.95 -0.53 -15.87
C CYS A 1 -6.19 -0.58 -16.77
N LYS A 2 -7.24 -1.36 -16.46
CA LYS A 2 -8.41 -1.55 -17.33
C LYS A 2 -9.19 -0.26 -17.65
N ALA A 3 -9.29 0.67 -16.70
CA ALA A 3 -9.98 1.96 -16.92
C ALA A 3 -9.32 2.78 -18.03
N ILE A 4 -7.99 2.87 -18.02
CA ILE A 4 -7.22 3.64 -19.00
C ILE A 4 -7.37 3.01 -20.38
N ASP A 5 -7.19 1.68 -20.46
CA ASP A 5 -7.38 0.93 -21.69
C ASP A 5 -8.79 1.13 -22.28
N LEU A 6 -9.82 1.09 -21.43
CA LEU A 6 -11.19 1.33 -21.83
C LEU A 6 -11.42 2.76 -22.36
N VAL A 7 -10.88 3.78 -21.68
CA VAL A 7 -10.98 5.18 -22.13
C VAL A 7 -10.27 5.37 -23.47
N VAL A 8 -9.12 4.70 -23.70
CA VAL A 8 -8.41 4.77 -24.98
C VAL A 8 -9.22 4.15 -26.12
N ARG A 9 -9.90 3.02 -25.87
CA ARG A 9 -10.65 2.29 -26.89
C ARG A 9 -12.04 2.86 -27.15
N GLU A 10 -12.72 3.34 -26.12
CA GLU A 10 -14.17 3.63 -26.14
C GLU A 10 -14.51 5.04 -25.64
N GLY A 11 -13.54 5.79 -25.12
CA GLY A 11 -13.73 7.16 -24.67
C GLY A 11 -13.97 8.13 -25.83
N LYS A 12 -14.76 9.17 -25.57
CA LYS A 12 -15.07 10.21 -26.57
C LYS A 12 -13.95 11.27 -26.62
N PRO A 13 -13.49 11.71 -27.81
CA PRO A 13 -12.51 12.78 -27.92
C PRO A 13 -12.96 14.07 -27.23
N GLY A 14 -12.06 14.68 -26.45
CA GLY A 14 -12.33 15.91 -25.69
C GLY A 14 -13.01 15.68 -24.34
N GLU A 15 -13.47 14.47 -24.04
CA GLU A 15 -14.09 14.15 -22.75
C GLU A 15 -13.04 13.81 -21.68
N VAL A 16 -13.36 14.18 -20.44
CA VAL A 16 -12.59 13.82 -19.25
C VAL A 16 -13.37 12.77 -18.45
N TYR A 17 -12.68 11.71 -18.02
CA TYR A 17 -13.25 10.61 -17.23
C TYR A 17 -12.49 10.45 -15.92
N ASN A 18 -13.18 10.69 -14.80
CA ASN A 18 -12.66 10.40 -13.46
C ASN A 18 -12.62 8.89 -13.21
N VAL A 19 -11.51 8.40 -12.68
CA VAL A 19 -11.32 6.98 -12.34
C VAL A 19 -11.13 6.85 -10.83
N GLY A 20 -12.01 6.10 -10.16
CA GLY A 20 -11.99 5.94 -8.71
C GLY A 20 -12.83 4.76 -8.26
N GLY A 21 -12.56 4.24 -7.07
CA GLY A 21 -13.23 3.04 -6.55
C GLY A 21 -14.17 3.25 -5.36
N HIS A 22 -14.49 4.50 -5.00
CA HIS A 22 -15.25 4.84 -3.79
C HIS A 22 -14.68 4.23 -2.49
N ASN A 23 -13.36 4.22 -2.35
CA ASN A 23 -12.65 3.61 -1.23
C ASN A 23 -11.96 4.66 -0.35
N GLU A 24 -12.69 5.69 0.10
CA GLU A 24 -12.13 6.68 1.02
C GLU A 24 -11.71 5.99 2.34
N LYS A 25 -10.46 6.20 2.74
CA LYS A 25 -9.88 5.75 4.01
C LYS A 25 -8.89 6.79 4.51
N THR A 26 -8.76 6.91 5.82
CA THR A 26 -7.71 7.74 6.43
C THR A 26 -6.35 7.05 6.32
N ASN A 27 -5.27 7.83 6.36
CA ASN A 27 -3.91 7.27 6.36
C ASN A 27 -3.68 6.31 7.53
N LEU A 28 -4.23 6.62 8.71
CA LEU A 28 -4.07 5.79 9.90
C LEU A 28 -4.76 4.42 9.75
N GLU A 29 -5.96 4.37 9.16
CA GLU A 29 -6.65 3.10 8.89
C GLU A 29 -5.85 2.21 7.93
N ILE A 30 -5.23 2.81 6.90
CA ILE A 30 -4.40 2.06 5.95
C ILE A 30 -3.15 1.49 6.64
N VAL A 31 -2.49 2.27 7.49
CA VAL A 31 -1.30 1.82 8.24
C VAL A 31 -1.66 0.67 9.18
N LYS A 32 -2.72 0.82 9.98
CA LYS A 32 -3.19 -0.24 10.90
C LYS A 32 -3.57 -1.51 10.15
N LEU A 33 -4.28 -1.38 9.03
CA LEU A 33 -4.65 -2.53 8.19
C LEU A 33 -3.40 -3.22 7.62
N THR A 34 -2.39 -2.45 7.22
CA THR A 34 -1.13 -2.98 6.69
C THR A 34 -0.40 -3.79 7.77
N ILE A 35 -0.23 -3.22 8.96
CA ILE A 35 0.40 -3.90 10.11
C ILE A 35 -0.33 -5.20 10.44
N ALA A 36 -1.66 -5.13 10.62
CA ALA A 36 -2.47 -6.30 10.94
C ALA A 36 -2.43 -7.37 9.84
N THR A 37 -2.40 -6.96 8.57
CA THR A 37 -2.30 -7.89 7.44
C THR A 37 -0.95 -8.58 7.39
N ILE A 38 0.15 -7.85 7.60
CA ILE A 38 1.50 -8.43 7.65
C ILE A 38 1.61 -9.42 8.81
N HIS A 39 1.16 -9.04 10.00
CA HIS A 39 1.15 -9.91 11.18
C HIS A 39 0.42 -11.23 10.87
N ARG A 40 -0.82 -11.14 10.40
CA ARG A 40 -1.64 -12.31 10.05
C ARG A 40 -1.00 -13.17 8.95
N LEU A 41 -0.39 -12.55 7.94
CA LEU A 41 0.32 -13.29 6.89
C LEU A 41 1.53 -14.03 7.45
N MET A 42 2.30 -13.43 8.36
CA MET A 42 3.46 -14.08 8.98
C MET A 42 3.08 -15.14 10.02
N GLU A 43 1.91 -15.05 10.63
CA GLU A 43 1.35 -16.13 11.46
C GLU A 43 0.97 -17.33 10.58
N SER A 44 0.25 -17.10 9.49
CA SER A 44 -0.25 -18.16 8.60
C SER A 44 0.80 -18.73 7.65
N HIS A 45 1.83 -17.97 7.32
CA HIS A 45 2.90 -18.30 6.38
C HIS A 45 4.26 -17.89 6.99
N PRO A 46 4.80 -18.70 7.93
CA PRO A 46 6.06 -18.40 8.64
C PRO A 46 7.26 -18.20 7.72
N GLU A 47 7.24 -18.74 6.50
CA GLU A 47 8.29 -18.54 5.50
C GLU A 47 8.51 -17.06 5.17
N TYR A 48 7.47 -16.22 5.22
CA TYR A 48 7.60 -14.78 5.01
C TYR A 48 8.43 -14.09 6.08
N ARG A 49 8.58 -14.68 7.28
CA ARG A 49 9.41 -14.11 8.34
C ARG A 49 10.89 -14.03 7.95
N GLN A 50 11.32 -14.79 6.94
CA GLN A 50 12.70 -14.76 6.46
C GLN A 50 13.11 -13.41 5.86
N VAL A 51 12.16 -12.61 5.37
CA VAL A 51 12.41 -11.28 4.82
C VAL A 51 12.63 -10.22 5.92
N LEU A 52 12.32 -10.54 7.18
CA LEU A 52 12.47 -9.61 8.29
C LEU A 52 13.95 -9.30 8.54
N LYS A 53 14.25 -8.02 8.74
CA LYS A 53 15.59 -7.58 9.17
C LYS A 53 15.84 -7.88 10.65
N LYS A 54 14.80 -7.75 11.48
CA LYS A 54 14.83 -8.11 12.89
C LYS A 54 14.47 -9.60 13.02
N LYS A 55 15.43 -10.43 13.41
CA LYS A 55 15.28 -11.90 13.55
C LYS A 55 15.60 -12.35 14.96
N GLU A 56 14.77 -11.95 15.92
CA GLU A 56 14.82 -12.49 17.27
C GLU A 56 14.10 -13.84 17.29
N ILE A 57 14.68 -14.85 17.94
CA ILE A 57 14.09 -16.18 18.00
C ILE A 57 13.20 -16.27 19.23
N GLY A 58 11.95 -16.65 19.01
CA GLY A 58 10.95 -16.87 20.04
C GLY A 58 11.17 -18.17 20.81
N PRO A 59 10.42 -18.40 21.89
CA PRO A 59 10.49 -19.64 22.69
C PRO A 59 10.14 -20.91 21.91
N ASP A 60 9.40 -20.78 20.81
CA ASP A 60 8.99 -21.84 19.89
C ASP A 60 10.08 -22.18 18.85
N GLY A 61 11.20 -21.46 18.83
CA GLY A 61 12.29 -21.63 17.87
C GLY A 61 12.07 -20.92 16.54
N GLU A 62 10.96 -20.21 16.37
CA GLU A 62 10.64 -19.43 15.16
C GLU A 62 11.07 -17.97 15.31
N ILE A 63 11.12 -17.24 14.19
CA ILE A 63 11.33 -15.77 14.24
C ILE A 63 10.12 -15.13 14.93
N ASP A 64 10.38 -14.33 15.98
CA ASP A 64 9.36 -13.59 16.70
C ASP A 64 8.79 -12.44 15.85
N ILE A 65 7.47 -12.35 15.86
CA ILE A 65 6.69 -11.32 15.16
C ILE A 65 5.77 -10.54 16.10
N SER A 66 5.84 -10.80 17.42
CA SER A 66 4.98 -10.14 18.41
C SER A 66 5.07 -8.61 18.39
N TRP A 67 6.23 -8.09 17.96
CA TRP A 67 6.52 -6.66 17.80
C TRP A 67 5.89 -6.04 16.54
N ILE A 68 5.32 -6.83 15.62
CA ILE A 68 4.61 -6.34 14.43
C ILE A 68 3.17 -6.00 14.84
N ASN A 69 3.01 -4.85 15.48
CA ASN A 69 1.72 -4.37 15.96
C ASN A 69 1.67 -2.82 15.89
N ASP A 70 0.57 -2.23 16.38
CA ASP A 70 0.31 -0.79 16.29
C ASP A 70 1.37 0.08 17.00
N ASP A 71 2.21 -0.48 17.89
CA ASP A 71 3.31 0.24 18.54
C ASP A 71 4.40 0.69 17.54
N LEU A 72 4.41 0.14 16.32
CA LEU A 72 5.25 0.59 15.22
C LEU A 72 4.83 1.97 14.67
N ILE A 73 3.66 2.47 15.04
CA ILE A 73 3.13 3.75 14.55
C ILE A 73 3.79 4.90 15.31
N THR A 74 4.49 5.77 14.58
CA THR A 74 5.05 7.03 15.12
C THR A 74 4.38 8.22 14.45
N PHE A 75 3.85 9.14 15.25
CA PHE A 75 3.32 10.41 14.75
C PHE A 75 4.45 11.41 14.55
N VAL A 76 4.50 12.01 13.36
CA VAL A 76 5.49 13.02 12.98
C VAL A 76 4.80 14.34 12.66
N LYS A 77 5.59 15.41 12.59
CA LYS A 77 5.07 16.73 12.19
C LYS A 77 4.39 16.65 10.82
N ASP A 78 3.22 17.27 10.73
CA ASP A 78 2.41 17.29 9.51
C ASP A 78 3.11 18.01 8.34
N ARG A 79 2.70 17.66 7.11
CA ARG A 79 3.21 18.24 5.87
C ARG A 79 2.64 19.64 5.68
N LEU A 80 3.47 20.62 5.35
CA LEU A 80 2.99 21.94 4.93
C LEU A 80 2.13 21.81 3.66
N GLY A 81 0.92 22.36 3.68
CA GLY A 81 -0.04 22.26 2.57
C GLY A 81 -0.64 20.85 2.40
N HIS A 82 -0.88 20.13 3.50
CA HIS A 82 -1.51 18.81 3.43
C HIS A 82 -3.01 18.93 3.11
N ASP A 83 -3.39 18.59 1.87
CA ASP A 83 -4.78 18.32 1.53
C ASP A 83 -5.30 17.13 2.34
N GLN A 84 -6.32 17.35 3.15
CA GLN A 84 -6.77 16.38 4.13
C GLN A 84 -7.66 15.27 3.55
N ARG A 85 -8.27 15.52 2.38
CA ARG A 85 -9.25 14.61 1.78
C ARG A 85 -9.22 14.67 0.27
N TYR A 86 -9.10 13.51 -0.35
CA TYR A 86 -9.42 13.33 -1.76
C TYR A 86 -10.55 12.32 -1.90
N ALA A 87 -11.55 12.68 -2.69
CA ALA A 87 -12.65 11.82 -3.06
C ALA A 87 -12.94 12.04 -4.53
N ILE A 88 -13.07 10.95 -5.28
CA ILE A 88 -13.33 10.98 -6.72
C ILE A 88 -14.72 10.41 -6.97
N ASP A 89 -15.48 11.13 -7.79
CA ASP A 89 -16.74 10.65 -8.35
C ASP A 89 -16.48 10.03 -9.75
N PRO A 90 -16.55 8.69 -9.88
CA PRO A 90 -16.38 7.96 -11.12
C PRO A 90 -17.72 7.68 -11.84
N THR A 91 -18.81 8.37 -11.49
CA THR A 91 -20.15 8.14 -12.05
C THR A 91 -20.14 8.18 -13.59
N LYS A 92 -19.44 9.17 -14.17
CA LYS A 92 -19.36 9.34 -15.62
C LYS A 92 -18.74 8.15 -16.35
N ILE A 93 -17.59 7.64 -15.89
CA ILE A 93 -16.93 6.51 -16.56
C ILE A 93 -17.74 5.22 -16.41
N ARG A 94 -18.46 5.08 -15.29
CA ARG A 94 -19.37 3.95 -15.05
C ARG A 94 -20.56 4.00 -16.00
N GLU A 95 -21.21 5.15 -16.13
CA GLU A 95 -22.44 5.27 -16.91
C GLU A 95 -22.17 5.29 -18.42
N GLU A 96 -21.09 5.93 -18.87
CA GLU A 96 -20.80 6.03 -20.29
C GLU A 96 -20.00 4.84 -20.84
N LEU A 97 -19.06 4.29 -20.06
CA LEU A 97 -18.16 3.24 -20.54
C LEU A 97 -18.39 1.89 -19.82
N GLY A 98 -19.29 1.82 -18.84
CA GLY A 98 -19.55 0.60 -18.08
C GLY A 98 -18.44 0.19 -17.12
N TRP A 99 -17.50 1.09 -16.80
CA TRP A 99 -16.36 0.74 -15.95
C TRP A 99 -16.72 0.70 -14.46
N TYR A 100 -16.22 -0.32 -13.76
CA TYR A 100 -16.25 -0.41 -12.30
C TYR A 100 -14.96 -1.10 -11.80
N PRO A 101 -14.42 -0.74 -10.61
CA PRO A 101 -13.29 -1.48 -10.04
C PRO A 101 -13.65 -2.94 -9.77
N GLU A 102 -12.81 -3.85 -10.24
CA GLU A 102 -12.98 -5.30 -10.00
C GLU A 102 -12.31 -5.77 -8.70
N THR A 103 -11.53 -4.91 -8.06
CA THR A 103 -10.77 -5.24 -6.85
C THR A 103 -11.11 -4.22 -5.77
N THR A 104 -11.67 -4.70 -4.67
CA THR A 104 -11.91 -3.88 -3.48
C THR A 104 -10.60 -3.53 -2.81
N PHE A 105 -10.60 -2.49 -1.97
CA PHE A 105 -9.39 -2.09 -1.24
C PHE A 105 -8.86 -3.24 -0.38
N GLU A 106 -9.73 -3.95 0.32
CA GLU A 106 -9.40 -5.02 1.26
C GLU A 106 -8.73 -6.21 0.54
N VAL A 107 -9.11 -6.51 -0.70
CA VAL A 107 -8.45 -7.53 -1.52
C VAL A 107 -7.15 -6.99 -2.11
N GLY A 108 -7.16 -5.76 -2.60
CA GLY A 108 -6.01 -5.12 -3.24
C GLY A 108 -4.82 -4.94 -2.31
N ILE A 109 -5.05 -4.53 -1.06
CA ILE A 109 -3.99 -4.31 -0.08
C ILE A 109 -3.28 -5.62 0.30
N VAL A 110 -4.03 -6.71 0.48
CA VAL A 110 -3.44 -8.04 0.77
C VAL A 110 -2.57 -8.47 -0.39
N ARG A 111 -3.08 -8.42 -1.63
CA ARG A 111 -2.32 -8.77 -2.84
C ARG A 111 -1.08 -7.91 -3.00
N THR A 112 -1.16 -6.63 -2.66
CA THR A 112 -0.02 -5.72 -2.71
C THR A 112 1.04 -6.13 -1.72
N ILE A 113 0.67 -6.37 -0.45
CA ILE A 113 1.61 -6.80 0.60
C ILE A 113 2.27 -8.13 0.21
N GLU A 114 1.50 -9.12 -0.23
CA GLU A 114 2.02 -10.40 -0.71
C GLU A 114 2.98 -10.22 -1.88
N TRP A 115 2.69 -9.32 -2.82
CA TRP A 115 3.59 -9.03 -3.92
C TRP A 115 4.94 -8.52 -3.40
N TYR A 116 4.95 -7.57 -2.45
CA TYR A 116 6.21 -7.08 -1.86
C TYR A 116 6.98 -8.18 -1.12
N LEU A 117 6.29 -9.03 -0.33
CA LEU A 117 6.94 -10.14 0.38
C LEU A 117 7.61 -11.14 -0.57
N ASN A 118 7.03 -11.36 -1.75
CA ASN A 118 7.51 -12.32 -2.74
C ASN A 118 8.54 -11.75 -3.74
N HIS A 119 8.81 -10.44 -3.73
CA HIS A 119 9.68 -9.78 -4.72
C HIS A 119 10.82 -8.99 -4.05
N GLN A 120 11.52 -9.62 -3.10
CA GLN A 120 12.59 -8.95 -2.34
C GLN A 120 13.74 -8.45 -3.23
N ASP A 121 14.12 -9.18 -4.27
CA ASP A 121 15.17 -8.75 -5.22
C ASP A 121 14.82 -7.39 -5.86
N TRP A 122 13.56 -7.22 -6.28
CA TRP A 122 13.09 -5.95 -6.84
C TRP A 122 13.08 -4.84 -5.78
N VAL A 123 12.64 -5.15 -4.56
CA VAL A 123 12.63 -4.19 -3.45
C VAL A 123 14.04 -3.71 -3.14
N GLU A 124 15.02 -4.61 -3.09
CA GLU A 124 16.43 -4.29 -2.84
C GLU A 124 17.00 -3.38 -3.94
N GLU A 125 16.70 -3.67 -5.20
CA GLU A 125 17.14 -2.87 -6.34
C GLU A 125 16.63 -1.42 -6.24
N VAL A 126 15.33 -1.23 -6.03
CA VAL A 126 14.70 0.11 -6.03
C VAL A 126 14.90 0.90 -4.75
N THR A 127 15.25 0.24 -3.63
CA THR A 127 15.49 0.91 -2.35
C THR A 127 16.97 1.18 -2.06
N SER A 128 17.86 0.87 -3.01
CA SER A 128 19.30 1.10 -2.89
C SER A 128 19.72 2.53 -3.27
N GLY A 129 20.94 2.91 -2.89
CA GLY A 129 21.60 4.13 -3.37
C GLY A 129 20.87 5.42 -3.03
N ASP A 130 20.37 6.12 -4.04
CA ASP A 130 19.78 7.45 -3.90
C ASP A 130 18.46 7.45 -3.12
N TYR A 131 17.74 6.32 -3.06
CA TYR A 131 16.57 6.18 -2.20
C TYR A 131 16.92 6.30 -0.71
N GLN A 132 18.00 5.64 -0.27
CA GLN A 132 18.46 5.72 1.13
C GLN A 132 18.88 7.16 1.49
N LYS A 133 19.63 7.82 0.59
CA LYS A 133 20.03 9.23 0.78
C LYS A 133 18.83 10.16 0.89
N TYR A 134 17.80 9.94 0.06
CA TYR A 134 16.54 10.68 0.15
C TYR A 134 15.86 10.47 1.51
N TYR A 135 15.77 9.22 1.97
CA TYR A 135 15.11 8.88 3.22
C TYR A 135 15.80 9.54 4.42
N GLU A 136 17.13 9.46 4.50
CA GLU A 136 17.91 10.13 5.55
C GLU A 136 17.66 11.63 5.56
N ARG A 137 17.73 12.29 4.39
CA ARG A 137 17.51 13.74 4.30
C ARG A 137 16.11 14.17 4.75
N MET A 138 15.10 13.34 4.49
CA MET A 138 13.71 13.68 4.76
C MET A 138 13.26 13.35 6.18
N TYR A 139 13.83 12.31 6.80
CA TYR A 139 13.28 11.72 8.02
C TYR A 139 14.28 11.59 9.19
N LYS A 140 15.59 11.76 9.00
CA LYS A 140 16.58 11.54 10.08
C LYS A 140 16.42 12.49 11.27
N ASP A 141 16.03 13.74 11.01
CA ASP A 141 15.90 14.79 12.01
C ASP A 141 14.43 15.20 12.27
N ARG A 142 13.47 14.31 11.97
CA ARG A 142 12.03 14.57 12.13
C ARG A 142 11.42 13.86 13.33
#